data_AF-A0A661WTW7-F1
#
_entry.id   AF-A0A661WTW7-F1
#
_cell.length_a   1.000
_cell.length_b   1.000
_cell.length_c   1.000
_cell.angle_alpha   90.00
_cell.angle_beta   90.00
_cell.angle_gamma   90.00
#
_symmetry.space_group_name_H-M   'P 1'
#
loop_
_entity.id
_entity.type
_entity.pdbx_description
1 polymer ?
#
loop_
_entity_poly.entity_id
_entity_poly.type
_entity_poly.pdbx_seq_one_letter_code
_entity_poly.pdbx_strand_id
1 'polypeptide(L)'
;MKKNLLILSILCIAACQAEKNPIKNKSQVLNDLKSKQILVAMWGWDAKLLAPAAKNAGYEVVVKPGGNNLNEHKKEFPIWQKYGFEMLVRPHLFAVNDPFDEQQISNGYSELEKVIKFHEKYNSNVVGYVIMWGFLGEGGFLPNYKFSEKAKKAFNDYMKTPGMPLPEQPSMGMPGNLRWVEWLKFRSKKLADFRQDYVMFAKKFTDKLVGTWSEFYAVDNYALNMGDAPGSDFLFYDLSFGDVTVNQKLALAESHGNMETFSTFEKWRDYILPLMAHAAGQGVTPMSFQFPMTRNSGAQGNTNRKKYYVDKIEDEYSLKIGPYMKKIINAALPETNFPDVCLVYDSFQAGAMPADKWSGRVLWPYYFGTKQIESSMSQMGVNMRIIPYEWLENYDLSKYKIVIIPDPMYLNVKMKENLMSAKRILYSGEYLLTYRNVKTQKGNYTNEFHAITYDPRFGRIKYFKNNSGKIKINRKNAMMKNVDFPKEKNYPGDQMFTVSKYPANSVCLARVNGKPVIFTTNNGREIFVANRAFAFAWTEKNDWLEKGMFQFLKNVLKNSGVKIRVESLPQVRANLSYAFGSYGVTGNLAWNTTDKDIRMKMSNGRKIIIPKHGWAIIGNQ
;
A
#
# COMPACT_ATOMS: atom_id res chain seq x y z
N MET A 1 37.69 38.58 67.87
CA MET A 1 36.24 38.37 68.12
C MET A 1 35.49 38.37 66.81
N LYS A 2 34.88 37.23 66.46
CA LYS A 2 33.75 36.97 65.55
C LYS A 2 33.40 38.02 64.47
N LYS A 3 33.73 37.70 63.21
CA LYS A 3 32.88 37.76 62.00
C LYS A 3 33.79 37.70 60.76
N ASN A 4 33.78 36.59 60.04
CA ASN A 4 34.07 36.46 58.59
C ASN A 4 34.18 34.98 58.21
N LEU A 5 33.08 34.25 58.35
CA LEU A 5 32.96 32.86 57.93
C LEU A 5 31.50 32.58 57.56
N LEU A 6 30.99 33.29 56.55
CA LEU A 6 29.72 32.92 55.90
C LEU A 6 29.49 33.62 54.54
N ILE A 7 30.52 33.76 53.70
CA ILE A 7 30.32 34.15 52.28
C ILE A 7 31.36 33.40 51.44
N LEU A 8 31.19 32.08 51.29
CA LEU A 8 31.90 31.29 50.27
C LEU A 8 31.28 29.91 49.99
N SER A 9 30.00 29.72 50.31
CA SER A 9 29.27 28.46 50.08
C SER A 9 27.89 28.62 49.44
N ILE A 10 27.55 29.81 48.92
CA ILE A 10 26.30 30.06 48.16
C ILE A 10 26.61 30.67 46.78
N LEU A 11 27.56 30.08 46.05
CA LEU A 11 27.80 30.42 44.64
C LEU A 11 28.21 29.19 43.78
N CYS A 12 27.96 27.98 44.27
CA CYS A 12 28.09 26.72 43.50
C CYS A 12 26.78 25.93 43.37
N ILE A 13 25.62 26.58 43.55
CA ILE A 13 24.30 25.95 43.30
C ILE A 13 23.47 26.90 42.44
N ALA A 14 23.93 27.17 41.21
CA ALA A 14 23.12 27.78 40.15
C ALA A 14 23.64 27.40 38.75
N ALA A 15 24.22 26.21 38.62
CA ALA A 15 24.52 25.59 37.34
C ALA A 15 24.02 24.14 37.37
N CYS A 16 22.76 23.95 37.75
CA CYS A 16 22.00 22.88 37.11
C CYS A 16 21.87 23.30 35.64
N GLN A 17 22.85 22.89 34.83
CA GLN A 17 22.59 22.60 33.44
C GLN A 17 21.41 21.63 33.45
N ALA A 18 20.20 22.18 33.31
CA ALA A 18 19.15 21.43 32.64
C ALA A 18 19.82 20.99 31.34
N GLU A 19 20.17 19.70 31.27
CA GLU A 19 20.48 19.06 30.00
C GLU A 19 19.29 19.40 29.11
N LYS A 20 19.46 20.45 28.29
CA LYS A 20 18.55 20.73 27.20
C LYS A 20 18.73 19.52 26.32
N ASN A 21 17.83 18.54 26.50
CA ASN A 21 17.66 17.45 25.56
C ASN A 21 17.77 18.08 24.16
N PRO A 22 18.72 17.64 23.33
CA PRO A 22 18.92 18.25 22.03
C PRO A 22 17.57 18.29 21.32
N ILE A 23 17.21 19.46 20.78
CA ILE A 23 15.96 19.63 20.05
C ILE A 23 15.97 18.60 18.93
N LYS A 24 15.19 17.53 19.09
CA LYS A 24 15.14 16.45 18.11
C LYS A 24 14.56 17.01 16.83
N ASN A 25 15.25 16.79 15.70
CA ASN A 25 14.68 17.14 14.41
C ASN A 25 13.54 16.15 14.07
N LYS A 26 12.67 16.52 13.13
CA LYS A 26 11.51 15.70 12.73
C LYS A 26 11.90 14.27 12.32
N SER A 27 13.01 14.08 11.63
CA SER A 27 13.47 12.73 11.23
C SER A 27 13.84 11.88 12.44
N GLN A 28 14.48 12.45 13.46
CA GLN A 28 14.78 11.76 14.71
C GLN A 28 13.49 11.40 15.46
N VAL A 29 12.54 12.33 15.57
CA VAL A 29 11.24 12.04 16.21
C VAL A 29 10.50 10.90 15.51
N LEU A 30 10.49 10.89 14.18
CA LEU A 30 9.86 9.80 13.42
C LEU A 30 10.58 8.46 13.65
N ASN A 31 11.92 8.44 13.60
CA ASN A 31 12.68 7.23 13.87
C ASN A 31 12.44 6.70 15.29
N ASP A 32 12.33 7.59 16.28
CA ASP A 32 11.97 7.22 17.64
C ASP A 32 10.58 6.59 17.68
N LEU A 33 9.57 7.22 17.07
CA LEU A 33 8.20 6.67 16.98
C LEU A 33 8.19 5.26 16.38
N LYS A 34 9.01 5.01 15.36
CA LYS A 34 9.06 3.70 14.70
C LYS A 34 9.59 2.56 15.58
N SER A 35 10.26 2.88 16.68
CA SER A 35 10.78 1.92 17.66
C SER A 35 9.83 1.67 18.85
N LYS A 36 8.77 2.48 18.96
CA LYS A 36 7.87 2.50 20.11
C LYS A 36 6.61 1.67 19.87
N GLN A 37 6.04 1.17 20.97
CA GLN A 37 4.68 0.63 20.94
C GLN A 37 3.66 1.76 20.94
N ILE A 38 2.84 1.79 19.90
CA ILE A 38 1.81 2.82 19.70
C ILE A 38 0.43 2.17 19.86
N LEU A 39 -0.40 2.77 20.72
CA LEU A 39 -1.80 2.40 20.93
C LEU A 39 -2.72 3.47 20.37
N VAL A 40 -3.64 3.09 19.51
CA VAL A 40 -4.72 3.93 19.02
C VAL A 40 -5.94 3.72 19.91
N ALA A 41 -6.19 4.66 20.81
CA ALA A 41 -7.23 4.60 21.82
C ALA A 41 -8.49 5.28 21.29
N MET A 42 -9.28 4.67 20.40
CA MET A 42 -10.33 5.39 19.65
C MET A 42 -11.75 5.23 20.23
N TRP A 43 -12.16 4.02 20.62
CA TRP A 43 -13.59 3.76 20.80
C TRP A 43 -13.95 2.89 22.02
N GLY A 44 -12.98 2.43 22.80
CA GLY A 44 -13.21 1.46 23.86
C GLY A 44 -13.34 2.09 25.25
N TRP A 45 -12.26 2.00 26.00
CA TRP A 45 -12.23 2.25 27.45
C TRP A 45 -11.92 3.72 27.77
N ASP A 46 -12.46 4.21 28.88
CA ASP A 46 -12.12 5.54 29.41
C ASP A 46 -10.61 5.66 29.66
N ALA A 47 -10.04 6.84 29.37
CA ALA A 47 -8.60 7.08 29.51
C ALA A 47 -8.06 6.76 30.91
N LYS A 48 -8.85 6.92 31.98
CA LYS A 48 -8.45 6.61 33.36
C LYS A 48 -8.18 5.12 33.57
N LEU A 49 -8.90 4.26 32.84
CA LEU A 49 -8.70 2.82 32.86
C LEU A 49 -7.63 2.41 31.85
N LEU A 50 -7.68 2.99 30.65
CA LEU A 50 -6.81 2.60 29.55
C LEU A 50 -5.36 3.01 29.72
N ALA A 51 -5.07 4.23 30.20
CA ALA A 51 -3.71 4.71 30.34
C ALA A 51 -2.83 3.82 31.26
N PRO A 52 -3.26 3.45 32.49
CA PRO A 52 -2.46 2.53 33.31
C PRO A 52 -2.32 1.14 32.68
N ALA A 53 -3.39 0.60 32.09
CA ALA A 53 -3.35 -0.73 31.47
C ALA A 53 -2.42 -0.76 30.24
N ALA A 54 -2.47 0.28 29.40
CA ALA A 54 -1.57 0.46 28.28
C ALA A 54 -0.11 0.61 28.73
N LYS A 55 0.13 1.36 29.81
CA LYS A 55 1.49 1.52 30.34
C LYS A 55 2.06 0.19 30.83
N ASN A 56 1.25 -0.60 31.54
CA ASN A 56 1.62 -1.94 31.98
C ASN A 56 1.88 -2.90 30.81
N ALA A 57 1.17 -2.74 29.68
CA ALA A 57 1.40 -3.50 28.46
C ALA A 57 2.60 -2.99 27.61
N GLY A 58 3.32 -1.98 28.10
CA GLY A 58 4.54 -1.46 27.47
C GLY A 58 4.32 -0.39 26.40
N TYR A 59 3.11 0.16 26.27
CA TYR A 59 2.86 1.25 25.34
C TYR A 59 3.54 2.55 25.78
N GLU A 60 4.05 3.29 24.80
CA GLU A 60 4.83 4.51 25.00
C GLU A 60 4.16 5.73 24.33
N VAL A 61 3.41 5.48 23.26
CA VAL A 61 2.71 6.51 22.48
C VAL A 61 1.23 6.16 22.45
N VAL A 62 0.39 7.18 22.64
CA VAL A 62 -1.05 7.08 22.43
C VAL A 62 -1.46 7.92 21.22
N VAL A 63 -2.33 7.36 20.41
CA VAL A 63 -3.11 8.09 19.43
C VAL A 63 -4.53 8.22 19.98
N LYS A 64 -4.90 9.44 20.32
CA LYS A 64 -6.20 9.76 20.93
C LYS A 64 -7.31 9.65 19.86
N PRO A 65 -8.60 9.37 20.22
CA PRO A 65 -9.65 9.24 19.22
C PRO A 65 -9.75 10.48 18.34
N GLY A 66 -10.02 10.26 17.06
CA GLY A 66 -10.32 11.33 16.12
C GLY A 66 -11.54 12.14 16.55
N GLY A 67 -11.48 13.45 16.32
CA GLY A 67 -12.55 14.38 16.64
C GLY A 67 -12.02 15.71 17.14
N ASN A 68 -12.91 16.70 17.20
CA ASN A 68 -12.52 18.07 17.53
C ASN A 68 -13.18 18.57 18.82
N ASN A 69 -13.60 17.67 19.71
CA ASN A 69 -14.14 18.04 21.02
C ASN A 69 -13.01 18.41 21.99
N LEU A 70 -12.58 19.67 21.92
CA LEU A 70 -11.44 20.18 22.68
C LEU A 70 -11.64 20.12 24.21
N ASN A 71 -12.89 20.15 24.69
CA ASN A 71 -13.17 20.06 26.12
C ASN A 71 -12.91 18.64 26.67
N GLU A 72 -13.28 17.61 25.91
CA GLU A 72 -12.93 16.22 26.24
C GLU A 72 -11.42 16.01 26.14
N HIS A 73 -10.77 16.61 25.14
CA HIS A 73 -9.31 16.56 25.01
C HIS A 73 -8.63 17.10 26.27
N LYS A 74 -9.03 18.29 26.73
CA LYS A 74 -8.45 18.93 27.92
C LYS A 74 -8.54 18.07 29.18
N LYS A 75 -9.66 17.37 29.36
CA LYS A 75 -9.91 16.53 30.54
C LYS A 75 -8.97 15.32 30.59
N GLU A 76 -8.56 14.81 29.43
CA GLU A 76 -7.73 13.61 29.34
C GLU A 76 -6.23 13.88 29.38
N PHE A 77 -5.76 15.09 29.02
CA PHE A 77 -4.32 15.38 28.99
C PHE A 77 -3.59 15.02 30.28
N PRO A 78 -4.09 15.39 31.49
CA PRO A 78 -3.40 15.05 32.73
C PRO A 78 -3.30 13.54 32.97
N ILE A 79 -4.25 12.76 32.45
CA ILE A 79 -4.27 11.30 32.61
C ILE A 79 -3.13 10.69 31.79
N TRP A 80 -3.05 11.01 30.50
CA TRP A 80 -1.99 10.49 29.63
C TRP A 80 -0.60 10.99 30.05
N GLN A 81 -0.50 12.26 30.46
CA GLN A 81 0.74 12.86 30.98
C GLN A 81 1.24 12.17 32.25
N LYS A 82 0.34 11.83 33.18
CA LYS A 82 0.69 11.10 34.43
C LYS A 82 1.43 9.79 34.16
N TYR A 83 1.13 9.09 33.07
CA TYR A 83 1.77 7.83 32.69
C TYR A 83 2.92 7.99 31.66
N GLY A 84 3.27 9.23 31.33
CA GLY A 84 4.41 9.56 30.48
C GLY A 84 4.22 9.22 29.00
N PHE A 85 2.97 9.24 28.51
CA PHE A 85 2.70 9.00 27.09
C PHE A 85 3.07 10.21 26.24
N GLU A 86 3.75 9.95 25.12
CA GLU A 86 3.76 10.85 23.97
C GLU A 86 2.43 10.74 23.23
N MET A 87 2.00 11.83 22.58
CA MET A 87 0.69 11.88 21.94
C MET A 87 0.78 12.23 20.45
N LEU A 88 0.11 11.41 19.65
CA LEU A 88 -0.27 11.75 18.28
C LEU A 88 -1.75 12.18 18.29
N VAL A 89 -2.03 13.35 17.74
CA VAL A 89 -3.38 13.94 17.70
C VAL A 89 -3.99 13.71 16.32
N ARG A 90 -5.29 13.40 16.25
CA ARG A 90 -6.03 13.20 15.00
C ARG A 90 -7.10 14.26 14.73
N PRO A 91 -6.74 15.44 14.21
CA PRO A 91 -7.75 16.41 13.76
C PRO A 91 -8.62 15.80 12.67
N HIS A 92 -9.95 15.90 12.80
CA HIS A 92 -10.89 15.31 11.85
C HIS A 92 -11.72 16.39 11.14
N LEU A 93 -11.61 16.44 9.81
CA LEU A 93 -12.28 17.39 8.94
C LEU A 93 -13.67 16.90 8.47
N PHE A 94 -14.57 16.59 9.41
CA PHE A 94 -15.91 16.02 9.13
C PHE A 94 -16.76 16.82 8.13
N ALA A 95 -16.58 18.15 8.09
CA ALA A 95 -17.37 19.05 7.25
C ALA A 95 -16.86 19.13 5.79
N VAL A 96 -15.76 18.45 5.47
CA VAL A 96 -15.11 18.53 4.16
C VAL A 96 -15.37 17.25 3.37
N ASN A 97 -16.54 17.22 2.73
CA ASN A 97 -17.00 16.07 1.94
C ASN A 97 -16.82 16.30 0.43
N ASP A 98 -16.76 17.56 -0.02
CA ASP A 98 -16.52 17.91 -1.42
C ASP A 98 -15.19 18.70 -1.57
N PRO A 99 -14.11 18.08 -2.09
CA PRO A 99 -12.84 18.76 -2.34
C PRO A 99 -12.90 19.78 -3.50
N PHE A 100 -14.06 19.95 -4.13
CA PHE A 100 -14.31 21.00 -5.12
C PHE A 100 -15.07 22.19 -4.55
N ASP A 101 -15.44 22.16 -3.27
CA ASP A 101 -16.18 23.23 -2.61
C ASP A 101 -15.25 24.11 -1.74
N GLU A 102 -14.96 25.32 -2.23
CA GLU A 102 -14.10 26.29 -1.56
C GLU A 102 -14.57 26.64 -0.14
N GLN A 103 -15.88 26.68 0.12
CA GLN A 103 -16.40 26.99 1.46
C GLN A 103 -16.12 25.83 2.42
N GLN A 104 -16.31 24.58 1.98
CA GLN A 104 -15.98 23.41 2.80
C GLN A 104 -14.48 23.36 3.07
N ILE A 105 -13.66 23.62 2.06
CA ILE A 105 -12.19 23.69 2.21
C ILE A 105 -11.80 24.77 3.24
N SER A 106 -12.37 25.97 3.15
CA SER A 106 -12.09 27.07 4.09
C SER A 106 -12.48 26.71 5.54
N ASN A 107 -13.63 26.07 5.71
CA ASN A 107 -14.07 25.58 7.02
C ASN A 107 -13.11 24.53 7.60
N GLY A 108 -12.59 23.64 6.76
CA GLY A 108 -11.59 22.66 7.17
C GLY A 108 -10.29 23.31 7.66
N TYR A 109 -9.78 24.33 6.97
CA TYR A 109 -8.59 25.07 7.43
C TYR A 109 -8.80 25.70 8.80
N SER A 110 -9.94 26.36 8.99
CA SER A 110 -10.29 27.02 10.26
C SER A 110 -10.33 26.01 11.42
N GLU A 111 -10.91 24.84 11.19
CA GLU A 111 -11.00 23.79 12.21
C GLU A 111 -9.64 23.15 12.51
N LEU A 112 -8.81 22.92 11.48
CA LEU A 112 -7.45 22.40 11.64
C LEU A 112 -6.57 23.34 12.47
N GLU A 113 -6.59 24.64 12.16
CA GLU A 113 -5.86 25.67 12.91
C GLU A 113 -6.28 25.68 14.39
N LYS A 114 -7.60 25.70 14.64
CA LYS A 114 -8.18 25.71 15.99
C LYS A 114 -7.71 24.51 16.81
N VAL A 115 -7.74 23.30 16.25
CA VAL A 115 -7.32 22.07 16.94
C VAL A 115 -5.81 22.11 17.23
N ILE A 116 -4.98 22.48 16.25
CA ILE A 116 -3.52 22.51 16.43
C ILE A 116 -3.13 23.53 17.50
N LYS A 117 -3.59 24.79 17.38
CA LYS A 117 -3.28 25.86 18.35
C LYS A 117 -3.72 25.50 19.77
N PHE A 118 -4.87 24.81 19.90
CA PHE A 118 -5.32 24.34 21.20
C PHE A 118 -4.33 23.34 21.82
N HIS A 119 -3.90 22.33 21.06
CA HIS A 119 -2.97 21.31 21.57
C HIS A 119 -1.58 21.87 21.83
N GLU A 120 -1.05 22.73 20.94
CA GLU A 120 0.23 23.42 21.16
C GLU A 120 0.22 24.24 22.46
N LYS A 121 -0.91 24.87 22.80
CA LYS A 121 -1.05 25.68 24.01
C LYS A 121 -1.20 24.85 25.29
N TYR A 122 -1.90 23.72 25.23
CA TYR A 122 -2.36 23.02 26.44
C TYR A 122 -1.78 21.61 26.63
N ASN A 123 -1.06 21.06 25.66
CA ASN A 123 -0.53 19.70 25.73
C ASN A 123 0.92 19.61 25.23
N SER A 124 1.87 19.70 26.17
CA SER A 124 3.30 19.62 25.87
C SER A 124 3.78 18.27 25.34
N ASN A 125 2.99 17.20 25.52
CA ASN A 125 3.36 15.84 25.15
C ASN A 125 3.03 15.50 23.68
N VAL A 126 2.48 16.44 22.92
CA VAL A 126 2.23 16.23 21.50
C VAL A 126 3.56 16.14 20.74
N VAL A 127 3.70 15.06 19.98
CA VAL A 127 4.84 14.80 19.10
C VAL A 127 4.47 14.88 17.62
N GLY A 128 3.18 14.84 17.30
CA GLY A 128 2.69 15.05 15.94
C GLY A 128 1.18 15.02 15.78
N TYR A 129 0.75 15.33 14.55
CA TYR A 129 -0.64 15.43 14.13
C TYR A 129 -0.89 14.52 12.92
N VAL A 130 -2.02 13.86 12.87
CA VAL A 130 -2.47 12.97 11.79
C VAL A 130 -3.80 13.48 11.27
N ILE A 131 -3.79 14.12 10.10
CA ILE A 131 -5.00 14.72 9.54
C ILE A 131 -5.90 13.62 8.97
N MET A 132 -7.17 13.61 9.41
CA MET A 132 -8.24 12.74 8.94
C MET A 132 -9.33 13.55 8.23
N TRP A 133 -9.92 12.98 7.19
CA TRP A 133 -10.97 13.61 6.38
C TRP A 133 -11.79 12.54 5.65
N GLY A 134 -12.99 12.88 5.16
CA GLY A 134 -13.87 11.93 4.49
C GLY A 134 -14.70 11.08 5.46
N PHE A 135 -15.36 10.07 4.92
CA PHE A 135 -16.24 9.19 5.70
C PHE A 135 -15.41 8.41 6.73
N LEU A 136 -15.77 8.48 8.02
CA LEU A 136 -15.01 7.87 9.13
C LEU A 136 -13.53 8.33 9.26
N GLY A 137 -13.15 9.41 8.56
CA GLY A 137 -11.77 9.90 8.50
C GLY A 137 -10.92 9.26 7.39
N GLU A 138 -11.56 8.51 6.51
CA GLU A 138 -11.00 7.79 5.38
C GLU A 138 -11.14 8.65 4.12
N GLY A 139 -10.03 9.30 3.74
CA GLY A 139 -10.02 10.22 2.62
C GLY A 139 -10.34 9.57 1.28
N GLY A 140 -11.26 10.16 0.51
CA GLY A 140 -11.61 9.69 -0.82
C GLY A 140 -13.04 9.96 -1.26
N PHE A 141 -13.35 9.62 -2.51
CA PHE A 141 -14.74 9.60 -2.99
C PHE A 141 -15.37 8.23 -2.74
N LEU A 142 -16.54 8.18 -2.09
CA LEU A 142 -17.33 6.96 -1.91
C LEU A 142 -17.78 6.38 -3.27
N PRO A 143 -18.09 5.06 -3.38
CA PRO A 143 -18.47 4.45 -4.66
C PRO A 143 -19.74 5.06 -5.28
N ASN A 144 -20.62 5.60 -4.44
CA ASN A 144 -21.87 6.26 -4.81
C ASN A 144 -21.78 7.80 -4.68
N TYR A 145 -20.57 8.36 -4.63
CA TYR A 145 -20.38 9.80 -4.53
C TYR A 145 -20.99 10.49 -5.76
N LYS A 146 -21.98 11.36 -5.52
CA LYS A 146 -22.56 12.20 -6.56
C LYS A 146 -21.70 13.43 -6.72
N PHE A 147 -21.00 13.53 -7.85
CA PHE A 147 -20.17 14.69 -8.16
C PHE A 147 -21.03 15.94 -8.33
N SER A 148 -20.62 17.03 -7.68
CA SER A 148 -21.30 18.32 -7.71
C SER A 148 -21.14 19.02 -9.07
N GLU A 149 -22.01 20.01 -9.37
CA GLU A 149 -21.80 20.87 -10.54
C GLU A 149 -20.47 21.63 -10.47
N LYS A 150 -19.93 21.87 -9.24
CA LYS A 150 -18.59 22.41 -9.03
C LYS A 150 -17.51 21.45 -9.55
N ALA A 151 -17.60 20.16 -9.22
CA ALA A 151 -16.69 19.13 -9.73
C ALA A 151 -16.75 19.02 -11.27
N LYS A 152 -17.98 19.05 -11.83
CA LYS A 152 -18.19 19.05 -13.29
C LYS A 152 -17.58 20.27 -13.96
N LYS A 153 -17.80 21.47 -13.41
CA LYS A 153 -17.17 22.71 -13.91
C LYS A 153 -15.65 22.59 -13.85
N ALA A 154 -15.09 22.20 -12.70
CA ALA A 154 -13.65 22.09 -12.52
C ALA A 154 -12.98 21.10 -13.50
N PHE A 155 -13.62 19.96 -13.77
CA PHE A 155 -13.12 19.02 -14.77
C PHE A 155 -13.21 19.55 -16.20
N ASN A 156 -14.33 20.19 -16.54
CA ASN A 156 -14.50 20.79 -17.86
C ASN A 156 -13.52 21.93 -18.11
N ASP A 157 -13.21 22.73 -17.11
CA ASP A 157 -12.18 23.77 -17.17
C ASP A 157 -10.80 23.14 -17.38
N TYR A 158 -10.48 22.06 -16.63
CA TYR A 158 -9.25 21.28 -16.81
C TYR A 158 -9.12 20.70 -18.23
N MET A 159 -10.22 20.15 -18.78
CA MET A 159 -10.25 19.59 -20.13
C MET A 159 -10.39 20.64 -21.24
N LYS A 160 -10.67 21.92 -20.90
CA LYS A 160 -11.06 22.98 -21.85
C LYS A 160 -12.30 22.60 -22.69
N THR A 161 -13.27 21.95 -22.05
CA THR A 161 -14.53 21.49 -22.66
C THR A 161 -15.73 21.99 -21.86
N PRO A 162 -15.98 23.32 -21.81
CA PRO A 162 -17.08 23.88 -21.01
C PRO A 162 -18.44 23.30 -21.42
N GLY A 163 -19.31 23.06 -20.44
CA GLY A 163 -20.68 22.57 -20.65
C GLY A 163 -20.84 21.08 -20.93
N MET A 164 -19.74 20.33 -21.20
CA MET A 164 -19.85 18.88 -21.44
C MET A 164 -20.24 18.11 -20.18
N PRO A 165 -20.94 16.97 -20.29
CA PRO A 165 -21.19 16.09 -19.16
C PRO A 165 -19.87 15.48 -18.63
N LEU A 166 -19.88 15.06 -17.37
CA LEU A 166 -18.84 14.18 -16.84
C LEU A 166 -18.85 12.87 -17.64
N PRO A 167 -17.69 12.20 -17.82
CA PRO A 167 -17.66 10.92 -18.52
C PRO A 167 -18.39 9.85 -17.72
N GLU A 168 -19.09 8.98 -18.43
CA GLU A 168 -19.74 7.82 -17.84
C GLU A 168 -18.73 6.68 -17.63
N GLN A 169 -18.99 5.87 -16.61
CA GLN A 169 -18.23 4.66 -16.38
C GLN A 169 -18.34 3.73 -17.60
N PRO A 170 -17.23 3.07 -18.01
CA PRO A 170 -17.30 2.11 -19.11
C PRO A 170 -18.29 0.98 -18.84
N SER A 171 -19.01 0.60 -19.90
CA SER A 171 -19.81 -0.63 -19.92
C SER A 171 -18.94 -1.86 -19.66
N MET A 172 -19.60 -2.91 -19.17
CA MET A 172 -18.96 -4.21 -18.95
C MET A 172 -18.32 -4.76 -20.23
N GLY A 173 -17.11 -5.31 -20.12
CA GLY A 173 -16.31 -5.79 -21.26
C GLY A 173 -15.71 -4.70 -22.19
N MET A 174 -16.02 -3.41 -22.01
CA MET A 174 -15.53 -2.31 -22.83
C MET A 174 -14.48 -1.45 -22.12
N PRO A 175 -13.35 -1.09 -22.75
CA PRO A 175 -12.41 -0.16 -22.12
C PRO A 175 -13.01 1.25 -21.99
N GLY A 176 -12.65 1.97 -20.93
CA GLY A 176 -13.06 3.36 -20.72
C GLY A 176 -12.42 4.30 -21.73
N ASN A 177 -13.17 5.26 -22.28
CA ASN A 177 -12.62 6.22 -23.25
C ASN A 177 -11.59 7.16 -22.60
N LEU A 178 -10.90 7.96 -23.42
CA LEU A 178 -9.85 8.84 -22.91
C LEU A 178 -10.39 9.91 -21.95
N ARG A 179 -11.62 10.39 -22.15
CA ARG A 179 -12.26 11.33 -21.23
C ARG A 179 -12.47 10.70 -19.84
N TRP A 180 -12.85 9.42 -19.79
CA TRP A 180 -12.94 8.65 -18.55
C TRP A 180 -11.57 8.53 -17.86
N VAL A 181 -10.51 8.17 -18.59
CA VAL A 181 -9.15 8.09 -18.02
C VAL A 181 -8.69 9.45 -17.47
N GLU A 182 -8.91 10.54 -18.21
CA GLU A 182 -8.56 11.90 -17.76
C GLU A 182 -9.40 12.33 -16.55
N TRP A 183 -10.63 11.86 -16.42
CA TRP A 183 -11.45 12.07 -15.23
C TRP A 183 -10.89 11.35 -14.00
N LEU A 184 -10.45 10.09 -14.14
CA LEU A 184 -9.77 9.36 -13.06
C LEU A 184 -8.49 10.07 -12.62
N LYS A 185 -7.68 10.52 -13.59
CA LYS A 185 -6.47 11.32 -13.34
C LYS A 185 -6.77 12.61 -12.58
N PHE A 186 -7.75 13.37 -13.07
CA PHE A 186 -8.14 14.64 -12.48
C PHE A 186 -8.58 14.46 -11.03
N ARG A 187 -9.45 13.47 -10.75
CA ARG A 187 -9.92 13.17 -9.40
C ARG A 187 -8.78 12.80 -8.46
N SER A 188 -7.92 11.88 -8.87
CA SER A 188 -6.76 11.47 -8.08
C SER A 188 -5.81 12.64 -7.80
N LYS A 189 -5.49 13.46 -8.80
CA LYS A 189 -4.65 14.65 -8.63
C LYS A 189 -5.29 15.65 -7.66
N LYS A 190 -6.59 15.91 -7.78
CA LYS A 190 -7.30 16.88 -6.93
C LYS A 190 -7.28 16.50 -5.47
N LEU A 191 -7.47 15.22 -5.16
CA LEU A 191 -7.33 14.72 -3.80
C LEU A 191 -5.88 14.77 -3.28
N ALA A 192 -4.88 14.59 -4.16
CA ALA A 192 -3.46 14.70 -3.80
C ALA A 192 -3.10 16.14 -3.41
N ASP A 193 -3.48 17.08 -4.27
CA ASP A 193 -3.28 18.52 -4.05
C ASP A 193 -4.01 18.93 -2.76
N PHE A 194 -5.27 18.52 -2.59
CA PHE A 194 -6.05 18.78 -1.37
C PHE A 194 -5.31 18.29 -0.11
N ARG A 195 -4.86 17.03 -0.09
CA ARG A 195 -4.12 16.47 1.06
C ARG A 195 -2.87 17.28 1.36
N GLN A 196 -2.09 17.60 0.33
CA GLN A 196 -0.86 18.37 0.47
C GLN A 196 -1.14 19.74 1.08
N ASP A 197 -2.19 20.43 0.61
CA ASP A 197 -2.52 21.78 1.07
C ASP A 197 -2.86 21.80 2.56
N TYR A 198 -3.66 20.85 3.05
CA TYR A 198 -3.99 20.74 4.48
C TYR A 198 -2.79 20.42 5.34
N VAL A 199 -1.92 19.50 4.89
CA VAL A 199 -0.69 19.15 5.60
C VAL A 199 0.25 20.36 5.67
N MET A 200 0.45 21.06 4.56
CA MET A 200 1.29 22.26 4.51
C MET A 200 0.69 23.41 5.32
N PHE A 201 -0.63 23.54 5.36
CA PHE A 201 -1.32 24.51 6.19
C PHE A 201 -1.12 24.21 7.69
N ALA A 202 -1.31 22.96 8.13
CA ALA A 202 -1.05 22.54 9.51
C ALA A 202 0.37 22.89 9.97
N LYS A 203 1.38 22.66 9.12
CA LYS A 203 2.79 22.96 9.40
C LYS A 203 3.08 24.44 9.68
N LYS A 204 2.18 25.37 9.35
CA LYS A 204 2.34 26.80 9.71
C LYS A 204 2.11 27.07 11.20
N PHE A 205 1.46 26.14 11.91
CA PHE A 205 1.04 26.32 13.30
C PHE A 205 1.77 25.39 14.27
N THR A 206 2.69 24.56 13.78
CA THR A 206 3.43 23.59 14.60
C THR A 206 4.76 23.20 13.98
N ASP A 207 5.79 23.07 14.82
CA ASP A 207 7.08 22.48 14.46
C ASP A 207 7.12 20.95 14.67
N LYS A 208 6.02 20.35 15.13
CA LYS A 208 5.87 18.90 15.33
C LYS A 208 5.67 18.16 14.01
N LEU A 209 5.67 16.83 14.05
CA LEU A 209 5.40 16.02 12.87
C LEU A 209 3.96 16.24 12.38
N VAL A 210 3.76 16.33 11.08
CA VAL A 210 2.42 16.38 10.47
C VAL A 210 2.29 15.29 9.42
N GLY A 211 1.41 14.33 9.67
CA GLY A 211 1.07 13.24 8.78
C GLY A 211 -0.40 13.22 8.40
N THR A 212 -0.82 12.17 7.70
CA THR A 212 -2.19 11.99 7.26
C THR A 212 -2.60 10.53 7.30
N TRP A 213 -3.89 10.30 7.45
CA TRP A 213 -4.51 8.99 7.32
C TRP A 213 -4.72 8.62 5.85
N SER A 214 -4.37 7.39 5.50
CA SER A 214 -4.48 6.82 4.15
C SER A 214 -5.22 5.48 4.23
N GLU A 215 -6.53 5.51 4.04
CA GLU A 215 -7.37 4.30 4.04
C GLU A 215 -8.16 4.14 2.73
N PHE A 216 -8.64 2.93 2.50
CA PHE A 216 -9.25 2.49 1.27
C PHE A 216 -10.74 2.20 1.46
N TYR A 217 -11.58 3.15 1.05
CA TYR A 217 -12.92 2.82 0.60
C TYR A 217 -13.17 3.52 -0.73
N ALA A 218 -13.25 2.70 -1.78
CA ALA A 218 -13.72 3.03 -3.13
C ALA A 218 -12.74 3.58 -4.18
N VAL A 219 -13.32 3.79 -5.36
CA VAL A 219 -12.86 3.42 -6.70
C VAL A 219 -11.91 4.46 -7.33
N ASP A 220 -11.25 5.30 -6.52
CA ASP A 220 -10.55 6.50 -7.03
C ASP A 220 -9.17 6.81 -6.40
N ASN A 221 -8.77 6.11 -5.34
CA ASN A 221 -7.69 6.57 -4.44
C ASN A 221 -6.39 5.74 -4.45
N TYR A 222 -6.24 4.77 -5.34
CA TYR A 222 -5.08 3.85 -5.33
C TYR A 222 -3.76 4.60 -5.53
N ALA A 223 -3.71 5.69 -6.29
CA ALA A 223 -2.48 6.49 -6.44
C ALA A 223 -2.17 7.38 -5.22
N LEU A 224 -3.16 7.73 -4.40
CA LEU A 224 -2.95 8.49 -3.16
C LEU A 224 -2.49 7.59 -2.03
N ASN A 225 -3.01 6.37 -2.02
CA ASN A 225 -2.58 5.33 -1.10
C ASN A 225 -1.23 4.82 -1.59
N MET A 226 -1.12 4.29 -2.80
CA MET A 226 0.14 3.82 -3.34
C MET A 226 1.06 4.95 -3.88
N GLY A 227 0.94 6.21 -3.46
CA GLY A 227 1.79 7.32 -3.94
C GLY A 227 2.63 7.98 -2.86
N ASP A 228 3.26 9.09 -3.22
CA ASP A 228 3.91 9.97 -2.25
C ASP A 228 2.78 10.58 -1.44
N ALA A 229 2.96 10.68 -0.12
CA ALA A 229 2.06 11.47 0.72
C ALA A 229 2.59 12.89 0.73
N PRO A 230 2.19 13.75 -0.24
CA PRO A 230 2.95 14.94 -0.53
C PRO A 230 2.81 15.89 0.66
N GLY A 231 3.93 16.46 1.08
CA GLY A 231 4.01 17.31 2.25
C GLY A 231 3.94 16.60 3.60
N SER A 232 3.59 15.31 3.69
CA SER A 232 3.46 14.59 4.97
C SER A 232 4.81 14.12 5.51
N ASP A 233 5.02 14.28 6.81
CA ASP A 233 6.20 13.77 7.52
C ASP A 233 6.10 12.24 7.76
N PHE A 234 4.88 11.72 7.90
CA PHE A 234 4.58 10.30 8.13
C PHE A 234 3.14 9.94 7.70
N LEU A 235 2.82 8.65 7.66
CA LEU A 235 1.54 8.12 7.18
C LEU A 235 0.91 7.12 8.14
N PHE A 236 -0.41 7.18 8.28
CA PHE A 236 -1.21 6.17 8.96
C PHE A 236 -2.00 5.36 7.94
N TYR A 237 -2.12 4.05 8.14
CA TYR A 237 -3.01 3.20 7.34
C TYR A 237 -3.51 1.99 8.13
N ASP A 238 -4.57 1.34 7.66
CA ASP A 238 -5.08 0.10 8.26
C ASP A 238 -4.38 -1.14 7.67
N LEU A 239 -3.72 -1.90 8.54
CA LEU A 239 -2.91 -3.08 8.23
C LEU A 239 -3.71 -4.20 7.55
N SER A 240 -5.02 -4.26 7.80
CA SER A 240 -5.89 -5.30 7.25
C SER A 240 -6.17 -5.12 5.76
N PHE A 241 -5.91 -3.92 5.24
CA PHE A 241 -5.79 -3.66 3.82
C PHE A 241 -4.32 -3.75 3.42
N GLY A 242 -3.73 -4.94 3.51
CA GLY A 242 -2.29 -5.23 3.30
C GLY A 242 -1.66 -4.82 1.96
N ASP A 243 -2.30 -3.91 1.22
CA ASP A 243 -1.96 -3.32 -0.07
C ASP A 243 -1.53 -1.86 0.04
N VAL A 244 -1.56 -1.27 1.25
CA VAL A 244 -1.41 0.18 1.39
C VAL A 244 0.07 0.62 1.41
N THR A 245 0.36 1.50 0.45
CA THR A 245 1.36 2.59 0.44
C THR A 245 2.84 2.33 0.18
N VAL A 246 3.39 3.21 -0.64
CA VAL A 246 4.68 3.14 -1.34
C VAL A 246 5.81 3.91 -0.67
N ASN A 247 5.66 4.37 0.58
CA ASN A 247 6.85 4.73 1.36
C ASN A 247 6.76 4.11 2.75
N GLN A 248 6.90 2.79 2.77
CA GLN A 248 6.94 1.97 3.98
C GLN A 248 7.92 2.51 5.04
N LYS A 249 8.93 3.31 4.64
CA LYS A 249 9.86 3.97 5.56
C LYS A 249 9.24 5.06 6.43
N LEU A 250 8.09 5.64 6.07
CA LEU A 250 7.43 6.70 6.84
C LEU A 250 6.05 6.26 7.37
N ALA A 251 5.65 5.00 7.15
CA ALA A 251 4.31 4.52 7.47
C ALA A 251 4.24 3.85 8.86
N LEU A 252 3.12 4.07 9.54
CA LEU A 252 2.70 3.40 10.76
C LEU A 252 1.33 2.74 10.48
N ALA A 253 1.15 1.47 10.86
CA ALA A 253 0.00 0.66 10.43
C ALA A 253 -0.86 0.13 11.56
N GLU A 254 -2.16 0.32 11.48
CA GLU A 254 -3.11 0.02 12.54
C GLU A 254 -3.68 -1.38 12.40
N SER A 255 -3.69 -2.12 13.49
CA SER A 255 -4.21 -3.49 13.53
C SER A 255 -5.75 -3.55 13.55
N HIS A 256 -6.42 -2.62 12.86
CA HIS A 256 -7.86 -2.38 12.97
C HIS A 256 -8.69 -3.45 12.26
N GLY A 257 -8.54 -3.60 10.94
CA GLY A 257 -9.59 -4.20 10.14
C GLY A 257 -9.86 -5.66 10.49
N ASN A 258 -11.13 -5.98 10.68
CA ASN A 258 -11.66 -7.31 10.97
C ASN A 258 -11.51 -7.80 12.40
N MET A 259 -10.99 -7.02 13.37
CA MET A 259 -10.95 -7.45 14.79
C MET A 259 -12.34 -7.92 15.27
N GLU A 260 -13.38 -7.18 14.88
CA GLU A 260 -14.80 -7.44 15.15
C GLU A 260 -15.32 -8.75 14.55
N THR A 261 -14.59 -9.36 13.62
CA THR A 261 -14.97 -10.62 12.98
C THR A 261 -14.48 -11.87 13.73
N PHE A 262 -13.61 -11.70 14.73
CA PHE A 262 -13.01 -12.80 15.49
C PHE A 262 -13.60 -12.94 16.90
N SER A 263 -14.08 -14.14 17.22
CA SER A 263 -14.72 -14.43 18.50
C SER A 263 -13.76 -14.63 19.68
N THR A 264 -12.46 -14.73 19.43
CA THR A 264 -11.41 -15.06 20.43
C THR A 264 -10.10 -14.36 20.07
N PHE A 265 -9.31 -13.99 21.09
CA PHE A 265 -8.03 -13.30 20.91
C PHE A 265 -7.08 -14.12 20.05
N GLU A 266 -7.02 -15.43 20.29
CA GLU A 266 -6.08 -16.34 19.63
C GLU A 266 -6.31 -16.37 18.12
N LYS A 267 -7.56 -16.42 17.66
CA LYS A 267 -7.90 -16.37 16.23
C LYS A 267 -7.54 -15.04 15.59
N TRP A 268 -7.77 -13.92 16.29
CA TRP A 268 -7.38 -12.60 15.77
C TRP A 268 -5.86 -12.44 15.75
N ARG A 269 -5.17 -12.87 16.82
CA ARG A 269 -3.70 -12.92 16.93
C ARG A 269 -3.10 -13.70 15.76
N ASP A 270 -3.62 -14.89 15.49
CA ASP A 270 -3.15 -15.78 14.43
C ASP A 270 -3.36 -15.16 13.02
N TYR A 271 -4.38 -14.32 12.86
CA TYR A 271 -4.59 -13.52 11.65
C TYR A 271 -3.64 -12.32 11.55
N ILE A 272 -3.47 -11.55 12.64
CA ILE A 272 -2.83 -10.24 12.60
C ILE A 272 -1.30 -10.28 12.75
N LEU A 273 -0.73 -11.27 13.46
CA LEU A 273 0.72 -11.33 13.66
C LEU A 273 1.52 -11.53 12.37
N PRO A 274 1.12 -12.42 11.44
CA PRO A 274 1.80 -12.52 10.14
C PRO A 274 1.75 -11.22 9.35
N LEU A 275 0.64 -10.48 9.44
CA LEU A 275 0.47 -9.16 8.80
C LEU A 275 1.42 -8.12 9.37
N MET A 276 1.51 -8.04 10.70
CA MET A 276 2.45 -7.14 11.38
C MET A 276 3.89 -7.47 11.01
N ALA A 277 4.26 -8.76 10.95
CA ALA A 277 5.60 -9.18 10.56
C ALA A 277 5.91 -8.87 9.09
N HIS A 278 4.94 -9.05 8.19
CA HIS A 278 5.05 -8.65 6.79
C HIS A 278 5.33 -7.15 6.66
N ALA A 279 4.48 -6.31 7.27
CA ALA A 279 4.60 -4.86 7.23
C ALA A 279 5.91 -4.36 7.87
N ALA A 280 6.27 -4.91 9.04
CA ALA A 280 7.54 -4.58 9.70
C ALA A 280 8.76 -4.96 8.85
N GLY A 281 8.70 -6.08 8.12
CA GLY A 281 9.73 -6.46 7.15
C GLY A 281 9.84 -5.49 5.97
N GLN A 282 8.78 -4.75 5.65
CA GLN A 282 8.79 -3.67 4.65
C GLN A 282 9.26 -2.33 5.23
N GLY A 283 9.49 -2.25 6.55
CA GLY A 283 9.90 -1.04 7.24
C GLY A 283 8.76 -0.24 7.87
N VAL A 284 7.54 -0.77 7.89
CA VAL A 284 6.38 -0.15 8.54
C VAL A 284 6.35 -0.47 10.03
N THR A 285 5.99 0.48 10.88
CA THR A 285 5.81 0.18 12.30
C THR A 285 4.36 -0.20 12.58
N PRO A 286 4.07 -1.45 13.02
CA PRO A 286 2.72 -1.82 13.42
C PRO A 286 2.31 -1.09 14.70
N MET A 287 1.02 -0.77 14.79
CA MET A 287 0.34 -0.09 15.89
C MET A 287 -0.90 -0.88 16.26
N SER A 288 -1.26 -0.87 17.54
CA SER A 288 -2.48 -1.53 17.99
C SER A 288 -3.67 -0.59 17.94
N PHE A 289 -4.80 -1.08 17.44
CA PHE A 289 -6.04 -0.32 17.39
C PHE A 289 -7.06 -0.81 18.43
N GLN A 290 -7.60 0.10 19.24
CA GLN A 290 -8.67 -0.20 20.17
C GLN A 290 -10.05 0.04 19.54
N PHE A 291 -10.76 -1.06 19.25
CA PHE A 291 -12.14 -1.05 18.74
C PHE A 291 -13.15 -1.03 19.91
N PRO A 292 -14.38 -0.45 19.76
CA PRO A 292 -15.37 -0.46 20.84
C PRO A 292 -15.85 -1.89 21.07
N MET A 293 -15.35 -2.55 22.11
CA MET A 293 -15.74 -3.91 22.51
C MET A 293 -16.47 -3.93 23.86
N THR A 294 -17.17 -2.85 24.22
CA THR A 294 -17.95 -2.78 25.47
C THR A 294 -19.42 -3.10 25.21
N ARG A 295 -20.09 -3.82 26.13
CA ARG A 295 -21.52 -4.21 25.99
C ARG A 295 -22.48 -3.05 25.71
N ASN A 296 -22.07 -1.82 26.03
CA ASN A 296 -22.89 -0.61 25.93
C ASN A 296 -22.46 0.34 24.79
N SER A 297 -21.40 0.04 24.03
CA SER A 297 -21.05 0.86 22.87
C SER A 297 -22.04 0.61 21.74
N GLY A 298 -22.94 1.57 21.51
CA GLY A 298 -23.99 1.55 20.48
C GLY A 298 -23.51 1.51 19.03
N ALA A 299 -22.30 1.02 18.75
CA ALA A 299 -21.81 0.82 17.39
C ALA A 299 -22.65 -0.27 16.70
N GLN A 300 -23.62 0.11 15.87
CA GLN A 300 -24.27 -0.81 14.94
C GLN A 300 -23.22 -1.29 13.93
N GLY A 301 -22.76 -2.53 14.08
CA GLY A 301 -21.86 -3.13 13.10
C GLY A 301 -22.62 -3.48 11.83
N ASN A 302 -22.04 -3.18 10.67
CA ASN A 302 -22.58 -3.48 9.33
C ASN A 302 -22.62 -4.99 8.99
N THR A 303 -22.34 -5.89 9.93
CA THR A 303 -22.29 -7.33 9.66
C THR A 303 -23.11 -8.07 10.72
N ASN A 304 -23.97 -9.00 10.28
CA ASN A 304 -24.78 -9.89 11.13
C ASN A 304 -23.91 -10.90 11.94
N ARG A 305 -22.65 -10.58 12.26
CA ARG A 305 -21.72 -11.42 13.00
C ARG A 305 -21.78 -11.10 14.50
N LYS A 306 -21.63 -12.15 15.32
CA LYS A 306 -21.67 -12.05 16.79
C LYS A 306 -20.53 -11.15 17.26
N LYS A 307 -20.88 -10.00 17.85
CA LYS A 307 -19.91 -9.07 18.45
C LYS A 307 -19.16 -9.75 19.59
N TYR A 308 -17.84 -9.61 19.59
CA TYR A 308 -17.01 -9.88 20.76
C TYR A 308 -17.09 -8.70 21.73
N TYR A 309 -17.26 -8.97 23.02
CA TYR A 309 -17.24 -7.98 24.09
C TYR A 309 -16.30 -8.45 25.18
N VAL A 310 -15.55 -7.52 25.78
CA VAL A 310 -14.72 -7.76 26.97
C VAL A 310 -15.31 -7.06 28.17
N ASP A 311 -15.47 -7.79 29.27
CA ASP A 311 -15.97 -7.23 30.53
C ASP A 311 -14.83 -6.58 31.37
N LYS A 312 -13.58 -6.90 31.05
CA LYS A 312 -12.38 -6.46 31.77
C LYS A 312 -11.36 -5.88 30.81
N ILE A 313 -10.66 -4.83 31.23
CA ILE A 313 -9.68 -4.16 30.39
C ILE A 313 -8.46 -5.03 30.10
N GLU A 314 -8.14 -5.98 30.98
CA GLU A 314 -7.04 -6.94 30.80
C GLU A 314 -7.30 -7.91 29.63
N ASP A 315 -8.57 -8.11 29.28
CA ASP A 315 -8.97 -8.99 28.17
C ASP A 315 -8.99 -8.26 26.81
N GLU A 316 -8.83 -6.94 26.82
CA GLU A 316 -8.79 -6.08 25.64
C GLU A 316 -7.72 -6.54 24.65
N TYR A 317 -8.14 -6.92 23.44
CA TYR A 317 -7.24 -7.47 22.41
C TYR A 317 -6.11 -6.50 22.05
N SER A 318 -6.43 -5.20 21.98
CA SER A 318 -5.45 -4.16 21.68
C SER A 318 -4.36 -4.06 22.75
N LEU A 319 -4.65 -4.40 24.01
CA LEU A 319 -3.62 -4.48 25.05
C LEU A 319 -2.85 -5.81 24.99
N LYS A 320 -3.56 -6.93 24.83
CA LYS A 320 -2.96 -8.28 24.78
C LYS A 320 -1.98 -8.49 23.63
N ILE A 321 -2.16 -7.79 22.50
CA ILE A 321 -1.24 -7.90 21.35
C ILE A 321 0.08 -7.17 21.55
N GLY A 322 0.14 -6.19 22.46
CA GLY A 322 1.28 -5.30 22.67
C GLY A 322 2.64 -6.03 22.80
N PRO A 323 2.78 -7.03 23.69
CA PRO A 323 4.02 -7.78 23.83
C PRO A 323 4.48 -8.51 22.56
N TYR A 324 3.54 -9.00 21.74
CA TYR A 324 3.87 -9.65 20.47
C TYR A 324 4.32 -8.61 19.42
N MET A 325 3.64 -7.47 19.38
CA MET A 325 3.99 -6.35 18.51
C MET A 325 5.39 -5.81 18.81
N LYS A 326 5.77 -5.66 20.10
CA LYS A 326 7.13 -5.23 20.47
C LYS A 326 8.21 -6.19 19.98
N LYS A 327 7.97 -7.50 20.04
CA LYS A 327 8.92 -8.50 19.51
C LYS A 327 9.14 -8.31 18.01
N ILE A 328 8.08 -8.03 17.25
CA ILE A 328 8.18 -7.76 15.81
C ILE A 328 8.93 -6.45 15.56
N ILE A 329 8.59 -5.37 16.27
CA ILE A 329 9.26 -4.06 16.14
C ILE A 329 10.76 -4.18 16.42
N ASN A 330 11.14 -4.85 17.51
CA ASN A 330 12.54 -5.06 17.87
C ASN A 330 13.28 -5.98 16.88
N ALA A 331 12.56 -6.90 16.25
CA ALA A 331 13.14 -7.84 15.30
C ALA A 331 13.32 -7.21 13.91
N ALA A 332 12.49 -6.25 13.52
CA ALA A 332 12.60 -5.56 12.25
C ALA A 332 13.87 -4.70 12.23
N LEU A 333 14.77 -5.00 11.30
CA LEU A 333 15.95 -4.18 11.08
C LEU A 333 15.60 -3.04 10.11
N PRO A 334 16.24 -1.86 10.23
CA PRO A 334 16.16 -0.83 9.20
C PRO A 334 16.51 -1.46 7.85
N GLU A 335 15.72 -1.16 6.81
CA GLU A 335 15.97 -1.70 5.48
C GLU A 335 17.32 -1.18 4.96
N THR A 336 18.36 -2.03 4.98
CA THR A 336 19.73 -1.66 4.56
C THR A 336 19.98 -1.87 3.07
N ASN A 337 19.13 -2.65 2.38
CA ASN A 337 19.32 -3.01 0.98
C ASN A 337 18.34 -2.28 0.09
N PHE A 338 18.83 -1.61 -0.95
CA PHE A 338 17.98 -1.06 -1.99
C PHE A 338 17.28 -2.20 -2.77
N PRO A 339 15.97 -2.06 -3.07
CA PRO A 339 15.22 -3.08 -3.80
C PRO A 339 15.74 -3.22 -5.24
N ASP A 340 15.96 -4.47 -5.67
CA ASP A 340 16.44 -4.82 -7.02
C ASP A 340 15.32 -4.80 -8.07
N VAL A 341 14.06 -4.95 -7.62
CA VAL A 341 12.88 -5.11 -8.46
C VAL A 341 11.92 -3.97 -8.19
N CYS A 342 11.33 -3.41 -9.25
CA CYS A 342 10.19 -2.53 -9.18
C CYS A 342 8.94 -3.27 -9.66
N LEU A 343 7.93 -3.40 -8.80
CA LEU A 343 6.61 -3.92 -9.15
C LEU A 343 5.63 -2.75 -9.24
N VAL A 344 5.06 -2.55 -10.42
CA VAL A 344 4.04 -1.53 -10.63
C VAL A 344 2.69 -2.08 -10.25
N TYR A 345 1.95 -1.36 -9.41
CA TYR A 345 0.57 -1.67 -9.12
C TYR A 345 -0.32 -0.81 -9.99
N ASP A 346 -1.31 -1.46 -10.59
CA ASP A 346 -2.37 -0.77 -11.31
C ASP A 346 -3.07 0.19 -10.37
N SER A 347 -3.07 1.45 -10.75
CA SER A 347 -3.93 2.45 -10.14
C SER A 347 -5.26 2.49 -10.91
N PHE A 348 -6.22 3.26 -10.40
CA PHE A 348 -7.43 3.57 -11.17
C PHE A 348 -7.11 4.26 -12.50
N GLN A 349 -5.96 4.91 -12.68
CA GLN A 349 -5.55 5.45 -13.99
C GLN A 349 -5.13 4.38 -15.00
N ALA A 350 -4.74 3.18 -14.54
CA ALA A 350 -4.69 1.98 -15.38
C ALA A 350 -6.11 1.49 -15.74
N GLY A 351 -7.11 1.89 -14.95
CA GLY A 351 -8.55 1.62 -15.04
C GLY A 351 -9.31 2.28 -16.19
N ALA A 352 -8.74 2.30 -17.39
CA ALA A 352 -9.56 2.20 -18.61
C ALA A 352 -10.24 0.81 -18.73
N MET A 353 -10.46 0.11 -17.61
CA MET A 353 -10.79 -1.30 -17.54
C MET A 353 -12.30 -1.50 -17.70
N PRO A 354 -12.71 -2.53 -18.44
CA PRO A 354 -14.09 -2.95 -18.44
C PRO A 354 -14.63 -3.26 -17.05
N ALA A 355 -15.87 -2.86 -16.76
CA ALA A 355 -16.57 -3.47 -15.63
C ALA A 355 -16.59 -5.00 -15.82
N ASP A 356 -16.31 -5.77 -14.77
CA ASP A 356 -16.37 -7.22 -14.84
C ASP A 356 -17.76 -7.75 -14.45
N LYS A 357 -18.10 -8.96 -14.93
CA LYS A 357 -19.35 -9.67 -14.55
C LYS A 357 -19.36 -10.12 -13.09
N TRP A 358 -18.21 -10.23 -12.46
CA TRP A 358 -18.05 -10.98 -11.21
C TRP A 358 -18.27 -10.14 -9.96
N SER A 359 -18.13 -8.81 -10.04
CA SER A 359 -18.15 -7.98 -8.84
C SER A 359 -18.99 -6.71 -8.94
N GLY A 360 -19.43 -6.30 -10.14
CA GLY A 360 -19.99 -4.96 -10.32
C GLY A 360 -19.02 -3.83 -9.93
N ARG A 361 -17.73 -4.16 -9.72
CA ARG A 361 -16.64 -3.26 -9.32
C ARG A 361 -15.52 -3.35 -10.36
N VAL A 362 -14.87 -2.22 -10.64
CA VAL A 362 -14.06 -2.03 -11.86
C VAL A 362 -12.66 -2.71 -11.83
N LEU A 363 -12.18 -3.31 -10.73
CA LEU A 363 -10.72 -3.58 -10.59
C LEU A 363 -10.26 -4.93 -10.06
N TRP A 364 -11.16 -5.82 -9.64
CA TRP A 364 -10.73 -7.03 -8.93
C TRP A 364 -9.83 -7.96 -9.79
N PRO A 365 -10.09 -8.22 -11.08
CA PRO A 365 -9.31 -9.16 -11.89
C PRO A 365 -7.83 -8.78 -12.11
N TYR A 366 -7.51 -7.48 -12.23
CA TYR A 366 -6.19 -7.00 -12.65
C TYR A 366 -5.23 -6.85 -11.45
N TYR A 367 -5.79 -6.44 -10.32
CA TYR A 367 -5.12 -6.49 -9.02
C TYR A 367 -4.60 -7.90 -8.69
N PHE A 368 -5.32 -8.96 -9.09
CA PHE A 368 -4.91 -10.34 -8.80
C PHE A 368 -3.65 -10.81 -9.54
N GLY A 369 -3.39 -10.30 -10.75
CA GLY A 369 -2.15 -10.61 -11.47
C GLY A 369 -0.93 -10.06 -10.73
N THR A 370 -1.01 -8.79 -10.33
CA THR A 370 -0.01 -8.11 -9.50
C THR A 370 0.21 -8.83 -8.18
N LYS A 371 -0.86 -9.27 -7.51
CA LYS A 371 -0.82 -9.97 -6.22
C LYS A 371 -0.20 -11.35 -6.29
N GLN A 372 -0.46 -12.08 -7.37
CA GLN A 372 0.21 -13.34 -7.62
C GLN A 372 1.72 -13.13 -7.80
N ILE A 373 2.13 -12.08 -8.52
CA ILE A 373 3.54 -11.74 -8.74
C ILE A 373 4.19 -11.34 -7.41
N GLU A 374 3.59 -10.41 -6.65
CA GLU A 374 4.05 -9.98 -5.33
C GLU A 374 4.25 -11.19 -4.41
N SER A 375 3.21 -12.01 -4.24
CA SER A 375 3.24 -13.18 -3.35
C SER A 375 4.32 -14.19 -3.78
N SER A 376 4.48 -14.41 -5.09
CA SER A 376 5.55 -15.27 -5.61
C SER A 376 6.93 -14.72 -5.28
N MET A 377 7.13 -13.41 -5.41
CA MET A 377 8.40 -12.75 -5.07
C MET A 377 8.68 -12.78 -3.56
N SER A 378 7.66 -12.61 -2.72
CA SER A 378 7.77 -12.77 -1.26
C SER A 378 8.16 -14.20 -0.87
N GLN A 379 7.58 -15.22 -1.52
CA GLN A 379 7.98 -16.62 -1.33
C GLN A 379 9.42 -16.91 -1.82
N MET A 380 9.93 -16.12 -2.76
CA MET A 380 11.32 -16.16 -3.23
C MET A 380 12.29 -15.36 -2.33
N GLY A 381 11.77 -14.58 -1.38
CA GLY A 381 12.53 -13.64 -0.56
C GLY A 381 13.20 -12.53 -1.36
N VAL A 382 12.52 -12.03 -2.39
CA VAL A 382 12.97 -10.92 -3.23
C VAL A 382 12.66 -9.60 -2.53
N ASN A 383 13.65 -8.71 -2.42
CA ASN A 383 13.37 -7.33 -2.02
C ASN A 383 12.85 -6.54 -3.22
N MET A 384 11.65 -5.97 -3.09
CA MET A 384 10.95 -5.28 -4.17
C MET A 384 10.43 -3.93 -3.70
N ARG A 385 10.45 -2.96 -4.61
CA ARG A 385 9.72 -1.70 -4.44
C ARG A 385 8.40 -1.81 -5.17
N ILE A 386 7.32 -1.57 -4.46
CA ILE A 386 6.01 -1.33 -5.06
C ILE A 386 5.90 0.16 -5.39
N ILE A 387 5.46 0.48 -6.61
CA ILE A 387 5.15 1.86 -7.04
C ILE A 387 3.77 1.90 -7.68
N PRO A 388 3.06 3.04 -7.66
CA PRO A 388 1.82 3.19 -8.40
C PRO A 388 2.11 3.37 -9.89
N TYR A 389 1.12 3.07 -10.73
CA TYR A 389 1.20 3.21 -12.17
C TYR A 389 1.69 4.60 -12.64
N GLU A 390 1.23 5.66 -12.01
CA GLU A 390 1.54 7.06 -12.32
C GLU A 390 3.02 7.39 -12.18
N TRP A 391 3.71 6.69 -11.28
CA TRP A 391 5.13 6.93 -11.04
C TRP A 391 6.00 6.47 -12.19
N LEU A 392 5.46 5.69 -13.13
CA LEU A 392 6.14 5.42 -14.39
C LEU A 392 6.54 6.71 -15.12
N GLU A 393 5.90 7.86 -14.89
CA GLU A 393 6.29 9.12 -15.53
C GLU A 393 7.64 9.67 -15.06
N ASN A 394 7.90 9.67 -13.76
CA ASN A 394 8.95 10.52 -13.17
C ASN A 394 9.86 9.78 -12.17
N TYR A 395 9.52 8.56 -11.80
CA TYR A 395 10.30 7.80 -10.84
C TYR A 395 11.54 7.20 -11.52
N ASP A 396 12.72 7.29 -10.90
CA ASP A 396 13.94 6.74 -11.49
C ASP A 396 13.86 5.21 -11.58
N LEU A 397 13.62 4.70 -12.79
CA LEU A 397 13.51 3.28 -13.10
C LEU A 397 14.88 2.63 -13.38
N SER A 398 15.91 3.43 -13.63
CA SER A 398 17.25 2.96 -14.04
C SER A 398 17.99 2.21 -12.91
N LYS A 399 17.64 2.51 -11.66
CA LYS A 399 18.20 1.86 -10.47
C LYS A 399 17.79 0.39 -10.33
N TYR A 400 16.67 -0.02 -10.92
CA TYR A 400 16.16 -1.39 -10.82
C TYR A 400 16.77 -2.32 -11.86
N LYS A 401 16.99 -3.57 -11.48
CA LYS A 401 17.41 -4.62 -12.41
C LYS A 401 16.28 -5.03 -13.35
N ILE A 402 15.04 -4.94 -12.88
CA ILE A 402 13.83 -5.20 -13.68
C ILE A 402 12.64 -4.41 -13.14
N VAL A 403 11.84 -3.88 -14.05
CA VAL A 403 10.51 -3.31 -13.78
C VAL A 403 9.46 -4.29 -14.26
N ILE A 404 8.51 -4.65 -13.39
CA ILE A 404 7.40 -5.54 -13.72
C ILE A 404 6.12 -4.72 -13.77
N ILE A 405 5.42 -4.78 -14.89
CA ILE A 405 4.23 -4.00 -15.18
C ILE A 405 3.11 -4.95 -15.59
N PRO A 406 2.28 -5.39 -14.63
CA PRO A 406 1.03 -6.09 -14.91
C PRO A 406 0.03 -5.17 -15.61
N ASP A 407 -0.75 -5.75 -16.52
CA ASP A 407 -1.84 -5.22 -17.34
C ASP A 407 -1.78 -3.72 -17.72
N PRO A 408 -0.68 -3.22 -18.34
CA PRO A 408 -0.55 -1.81 -18.67
C PRO A 408 -1.43 -1.40 -19.85
N MET A 409 -2.62 -0.86 -19.57
CA MET A 409 -3.56 -0.46 -20.60
C MET A 409 -3.11 0.76 -21.41
N TYR A 410 -2.54 1.78 -20.75
CA TYR A 410 -2.25 3.09 -21.35
C TYR A 410 -0.94 3.71 -20.82
N LEU A 411 0.08 3.85 -21.67
CA LEU A 411 1.28 4.64 -21.35
C LEU A 411 1.26 5.96 -22.10
N ASN A 412 1.45 7.06 -21.38
CA ASN A 412 1.71 8.35 -22.01
C ASN A 412 3.18 8.48 -22.48
N VAL A 413 3.49 9.60 -23.14
CA VAL A 413 4.84 9.89 -23.67
C VAL A 413 5.90 9.82 -22.58
N LYS A 414 5.65 10.47 -21.43
CA LYS A 414 6.63 10.51 -20.32
C LYS A 414 6.90 9.14 -19.75
N MET A 415 5.85 8.34 -19.50
CA MET A 415 6.01 6.98 -19.01
C MET A 415 6.85 6.13 -19.98
N LYS A 416 6.62 6.28 -21.28
CA LYS A 416 7.40 5.58 -22.31
C LYS A 416 8.86 6.02 -22.29
N GLU A 417 9.11 7.33 -22.32
CA GLU A 417 10.47 7.89 -22.29
C GLU A 417 11.22 7.42 -21.04
N ASN A 418 10.56 7.43 -19.88
CA ASN A 418 11.16 6.96 -18.64
C ASN A 418 11.40 5.43 -18.64
N LEU A 419 10.49 4.63 -19.21
CA LEU A 419 10.70 3.18 -19.39
C LEU A 419 11.88 2.85 -20.31
N MET A 420 12.31 3.78 -21.18
CA MET A 420 13.55 3.60 -21.94
C MET A 420 14.80 3.59 -21.05
N SER A 421 14.75 4.20 -19.85
CA SER A 421 15.83 4.15 -18.87
C SER A 421 15.91 2.80 -18.12
N ALA A 422 14.84 2.01 -18.12
CA ALA A 422 14.80 0.74 -17.41
C ALA A 422 15.75 -0.28 -18.07
N LYS A 423 16.52 -0.99 -17.24
CA LYS A 423 17.46 -2.04 -17.67
C LYS A 423 16.73 -3.21 -18.33
N ARG A 424 15.56 -3.57 -17.78
CA ARG A 424 14.71 -4.67 -18.25
C ARG A 424 13.28 -4.46 -17.80
N ILE A 425 12.33 -4.92 -18.61
CA ILE A 425 10.90 -4.77 -18.33
C ILE A 425 10.18 -6.10 -18.59
N LEU A 426 9.31 -6.51 -17.65
CA LEU A 426 8.35 -7.59 -17.82
C LEU A 426 6.94 -7.00 -17.88
N TYR A 427 6.29 -7.17 -19.02
CA TYR A 427 4.88 -6.87 -19.20
C TYR A 427 4.07 -8.16 -19.06
N SER A 428 2.99 -8.13 -18.31
CA SER A 428 2.02 -9.23 -18.25
C SER A 428 0.63 -8.68 -18.52
N GLY A 429 -0.23 -9.40 -19.22
CA GLY A 429 -1.63 -8.99 -19.38
C GLY A 429 -2.14 -9.00 -20.81
N GLU A 430 -3.43 -8.68 -20.93
CA GLU A 430 -4.15 -8.71 -22.22
C GLU A 430 -3.90 -7.46 -23.07
N TYR A 431 -3.60 -6.33 -22.42
CA TYR A 431 -3.36 -5.05 -23.07
C TYR A 431 -1.86 -4.76 -23.13
N LEU A 432 -1.33 -4.77 -24.36
CA LEU A 432 -0.09 -4.08 -24.62
C LEU A 432 -0.37 -2.68 -25.14
N LEU A 433 -0.13 -1.69 -24.30
CA LEU A 433 0.39 -0.36 -24.64
C LEU A 433 -0.26 0.29 -25.86
N THR A 434 -1.50 0.76 -25.68
CA THR A 434 -2.10 1.70 -26.63
C THR A 434 -1.60 3.11 -26.35
N TYR A 435 -1.10 3.80 -27.39
CA TYR A 435 -0.57 5.16 -27.30
C TYR A 435 -1.40 6.10 -28.17
N ARG A 436 -1.94 7.15 -27.56
CA ARG A 436 -2.44 8.31 -28.29
C ARG A 436 -1.41 9.42 -28.29
N ASN A 437 -1.03 9.88 -29.48
CA ASN A 437 -0.20 11.06 -29.63
C ASN A 437 -0.99 12.33 -29.31
N VAL A 438 -0.88 12.78 -28.06
CA VAL A 438 -1.50 14.03 -27.58
C VAL A 438 -1.01 15.27 -28.33
N LYS A 439 0.17 15.22 -28.98
CA LYS A 439 0.68 16.35 -29.79
C LYS A 439 -0.01 16.47 -31.15
N THR A 440 -0.55 15.38 -31.70
CA THR A 440 -1.07 15.35 -33.09
C THR A 440 -2.58 15.19 -33.20
N GLN A 441 -3.31 14.95 -32.11
CA GLN A 441 -4.77 14.76 -32.12
C GLN A 441 -5.47 15.62 -31.06
N LYS A 442 -5.80 16.87 -31.41
CA LYS A 442 -6.66 17.75 -30.60
C LYS A 442 -8.14 17.36 -30.79
N GLY A 443 -8.95 17.44 -29.73
CA GLY A 443 -10.41 17.65 -29.84
C GLY A 443 -11.36 16.45 -29.79
N ASN A 444 -10.94 15.20 -30.01
CA ASN A 444 -11.85 14.04 -29.92
C ASN A 444 -11.45 13.08 -28.78
N TYR A 445 -11.91 13.31 -27.55
CA TYR A 445 -11.66 12.43 -26.39
C TYR A 445 -12.68 11.28 -26.27
N THR A 446 -13.63 11.20 -27.20
CA THR A 446 -14.80 10.33 -27.10
C THR A 446 -14.61 8.99 -27.81
N ASN A 447 -13.84 8.90 -28.91
CA ASN A 447 -14.04 7.77 -29.84
C ASN A 447 -12.87 6.81 -30.13
N GLU A 448 -11.57 7.09 -29.87
CA GLU A 448 -10.53 6.11 -30.29
C GLU A 448 -9.29 6.00 -29.36
N PHE A 449 -8.98 4.75 -29.01
CA PHE A 449 -7.62 4.31 -28.68
C PHE A 449 -6.92 3.90 -29.98
N HIS A 450 -5.90 4.64 -30.40
CA HIS A 450 -4.99 4.12 -31.42
C HIS A 450 -3.92 3.28 -30.73
N ALA A 451 -3.87 1.98 -31.03
CA ALA A 451 -2.81 1.11 -30.55
C ALA A 451 -1.54 1.32 -31.39
N ILE A 452 -0.66 2.23 -30.95
CA ILE A 452 0.70 2.36 -31.48
C ILE A 452 1.67 1.77 -30.46
N THR A 453 2.55 0.88 -30.92
CA THR A 453 3.54 0.22 -30.07
C THR A 453 4.57 1.21 -29.54
N TYR A 454 5.06 0.97 -28.33
CA TYR A 454 6.14 1.76 -27.74
C TYR A 454 7.44 1.66 -28.54
N ASP A 455 7.70 0.52 -29.19
CA ASP A 455 8.83 0.34 -30.08
C ASP A 455 8.34 0.36 -31.54
N PRO A 456 8.79 1.33 -32.37
CA PRO A 456 8.38 1.45 -33.77
C PRO A 456 8.83 0.25 -34.63
N ARG A 457 9.72 -0.61 -34.10
CA ARG A 457 10.09 -1.89 -34.74
C ARG A 457 8.98 -2.92 -34.66
N PHE A 458 8.07 -2.81 -33.69
CA PHE A 458 6.82 -3.55 -33.73
C PHE A 458 5.90 -2.93 -34.78
N GLY A 459 5.23 -3.79 -35.54
CA GLY A 459 4.13 -3.35 -36.40
C GLY A 459 2.86 -3.01 -35.62
N ARG A 460 1.71 -2.97 -36.30
CA ARG A 460 0.41 -2.71 -35.64
C ARG A 460 0.08 -3.82 -34.64
N ILE A 461 -0.45 -3.46 -33.47
CA ILE A 461 -1.00 -4.41 -32.50
C ILE A 461 -2.39 -4.86 -32.97
N LYS A 462 -2.65 -6.16 -32.88
CA LYS A 462 -3.95 -6.77 -33.10
C LYS A 462 -4.36 -7.54 -31.84
N TYR A 463 -5.47 -7.14 -31.24
CA TYR A 463 -6.11 -7.88 -30.16
C TYR A 463 -7.01 -8.99 -30.72
N PHE A 464 -7.07 -10.12 -30.04
CA PHE A 464 -7.91 -11.25 -30.41
C PHE A 464 -8.23 -12.11 -29.19
N LYS A 465 -9.37 -12.80 -29.21
CA LYS A 465 -9.69 -13.84 -28.23
C LYS A 465 -9.02 -15.14 -28.64
N ASN A 466 -8.21 -15.71 -27.76
CA ASN A 466 -7.59 -17.02 -27.93
C ASN A 466 -8.33 -18.07 -27.09
N ASN A 467 -8.58 -19.23 -27.67
CA ASN A 467 -9.18 -20.35 -26.94
C ASN A 467 -8.16 -20.99 -25.99
N SER A 468 -8.65 -21.62 -24.92
CA SER A 468 -7.81 -22.46 -24.07
C SER A 468 -7.17 -23.58 -24.89
N GLY A 469 -5.94 -23.98 -24.56
CA GLY A 469 -5.26 -25.01 -25.34
C GLY A 469 -3.95 -25.48 -24.76
N LYS A 470 -3.30 -26.43 -25.44
CA LYS A 470 -2.00 -26.97 -25.00
C LYS A 470 -0.89 -25.94 -25.19
N ILE A 471 -0.11 -25.72 -24.13
CA ILE A 471 1.06 -24.85 -24.16
C ILE A 471 2.31 -25.62 -24.62
N LYS A 472 3.03 -25.05 -25.58
CA LYS A 472 4.35 -25.53 -26.03
C LYS A 472 5.40 -24.53 -25.57
N ILE A 473 6.42 -25.01 -24.85
CA ILE A 473 7.47 -24.18 -24.24
C ILE A 473 8.83 -24.42 -24.87
N ASN A 474 9.61 -23.36 -25.05
CA ASN A 474 10.99 -23.42 -25.51
C ASN A 474 11.95 -23.67 -24.33
N ARG A 475 12.08 -24.93 -23.92
CA ARG A 475 12.92 -25.34 -22.76
C ARG A 475 14.41 -25.03 -22.91
N LYS A 476 14.89 -24.74 -24.11
CA LYS A 476 16.30 -24.36 -24.35
C LYS A 476 16.60 -22.96 -23.84
N ASN A 477 15.59 -22.09 -23.71
CA ASN A 477 15.79 -20.75 -23.20
C ASN A 477 15.91 -20.76 -21.66
N ALA A 478 16.87 -20.02 -21.12
CA ALA A 478 17.12 -19.94 -19.68
C ALA A 478 15.89 -19.51 -18.86
N MET A 479 15.02 -18.64 -19.41
CA MET A 479 13.79 -18.20 -18.74
C MET A 479 12.74 -19.31 -18.61
N MET A 480 12.80 -20.33 -19.47
CA MET A 480 11.85 -21.46 -19.48
C MET A 480 12.45 -22.75 -18.90
N LYS A 481 13.68 -22.69 -18.35
CA LYS A 481 14.32 -23.86 -17.74
C LYS A 481 13.50 -24.35 -16.55
N ASN A 482 13.17 -25.65 -16.53
CA ASN A 482 12.37 -26.30 -15.50
C ASN A 482 10.95 -25.73 -15.30
N VAL A 483 10.49 -24.85 -16.20
CA VAL A 483 9.08 -24.46 -16.23
C VAL A 483 8.31 -25.67 -16.73
N ASP A 484 7.34 -26.11 -15.93
CA ASP A 484 6.50 -27.25 -16.27
C ASP A 484 5.03 -26.84 -16.26
N PHE A 485 4.36 -27.12 -17.38
CA PHE A 485 2.93 -27.00 -17.54
C PHE A 485 2.43 -28.38 -17.94
N PRO A 486 1.62 -29.06 -17.11
CA PRO A 486 1.25 -30.45 -17.35
C PRO A 486 0.54 -30.64 -18.69
N LYS A 487 0.92 -31.69 -19.43
CA LYS A 487 0.44 -31.94 -20.80
C LYS A 487 -1.07 -32.17 -20.86
N GLU A 488 -1.66 -32.70 -19.81
CA GLU A 488 -3.08 -33.00 -19.67
C GLU A 488 -3.93 -31.76 -19.39
N LYS A 489 -3.33 -30.66 -18.92
CA LYS A 489 -4.05 -29.40 -18.65
C LYS A 489 -4.07 -28.49 -19.88
N ASN A 490 -5.08 -27.63 -19.96
CA ASN A 490 -5.16 -26.59 -20.98
C ASN A 490 -4.79 -25.27 -20.34
N TYR A 491 -3.89 -24.55 -21.00
CA TYR A 491 -3.59 -23.16 -20.68
C TYR A 491 -4.85 -22.31 -20.88
N PRO A 492 -5.13 -21.35 -19.96
CA PRO A 492 -6.37 -20.60 -19.98
C PRO A 492 -6.53 -19.83 -21.31
N GLY A 493 -7.75 -19.83 -21.82
CA GLY A 493 -8.14 -18.97 -22.93
C GLY A 493 -8.31 -17.54 -22.42
N ASP A 494 -7.93 -16.57 -23.23
CA ASP A 494 -7.98 -15.17 -22.82
C ASP A 494 -8.05 -14.26 -24.05
N GLN A 495 -8.39 -13.00 -23.83
CA GLN A 495 -8.02 -11.96 -24.77
C GLN A 495 -6.49 -11.77 -24.73
N MET A 496 -5.91 -11.66 -25.91
CA MET A 496 -4.48 -11.57 -26.13
C MET A 496 -4.19 -10.52 -27.19
N PHE A 497 -2.91 -10.19 -27.34
CA PHE A 497 -2.44 -9.36 -28.43
C PHE A 497 -1.35 -10.07 -29.24
N THR A 498 -1.24 -9.69 -30.51
CA THR A 498 -0.10 -9.99 -31.37
C THR A 498 0.30 -8.71 -32.10
N VAL A 499 1.51 -8.69 -32.64
CA VAL A 499 2.00 -7.62 -33.51
C VAL A 499 2.03 -8.09 -34.96
N SER A 500 1.82 -7.17 -35.90
CA SER A 500 1.90 -7.47 -37.33
C SER A 500 3.34 -7.75 -37.80
N LYS A 501 4.32 -7.26 -37.05
CA LYS A 501 5.75 -7.51 -37.27
C LYS A 501 6.45 -7.60 -35.92
N TYR A 502 7.08 -8.74 -35.64
CA TYR A 502 7.97 -8.92 -34.51
C TYR A 502 9.38 -8.42 -34.89
N PRO A 503 10.09 -7.69 -34.01
CA PRO A 503 11.50 -7.35 -34.20
C PRO A 503 12.35 -8.60 -34.48
N ALA A 504 13.42 -8.48 -35.28
CA ALA A 504 14.25 -9.62 -35.68
C ALA A 504 14.87 -10.39 -34.51
N ASN A 505 15.14 -9.70 -33.39
CA ASN A 505 15.68 -10.27 -32.16
C ASN A 505 14.60 -10.73 -31.17
N SER A 506 13.39 -10.99 -31.65
CA SER A 506 12.32 -11.54 -30.82
C SER A 506 12.49 -13.05 -30.64
N VAL A 507 12.32 -13.53 -29.41
CA VAL A 507 12.38 -14.96 -29.09
C VAL A 507 11.04 -15.41 -28.51
N CYS A 508 10.39 -16.37 -29.17
CA CYS A 508 9.20 -16.99 -28.63
C CYS A 508 9.57 -18.01 -27.55
N LEU A 509 9.04 -17.81 -26.34
CA LEU A 509 9.29 -18.66 -25.18
C LEU A 509 8.18 -19.69 -24.97
N ALA A 510 6.93 -19.33 -25.27
CA ALA A 510 5.79 -20.24 -25.19
C ALA A 510 4.72 -19.93 -26.23
N ARG A 511 3.98 -20.96 -26.66
CA ARG A 511 2.85 -20.86 -27.60
C ARG A 511 1.63 -21.63 -27.11
N VAL A 512 0.44 -21.13 -27.42
CA VAL A 512 -0.84 -21.84 -27.30
C VAL A 512 -1.52 -21.80 -28.65
N ASN A 513 -1.93 -22.96 -29.17
CA ASN A 513 -2.55 -23.08 -30.50
C ASN A 513 -1.74 -22.37 -31.61
N GLY A 514 -0.40 -22.50 -31.54
CA GLY A 514 0.53 -21.89 -32.49
C GLY A 514 0.81 -20.38 -32.28
N LYS A 515 0.01 -19.69 -31.45
CA LYS A 515 0.19 -18.25 -31.17
C LYS A 515 1.17 -18.04 -30.01
N PRO A 516 2.13 -17.10 -30.12
CA PRO A 516 3.00 -16.74 -28.99
C PRO A 516 2.17 -16.25 -27.80
N VAL A 517 2.45 -16.78 -26.61
CA VAL A 517 1.84 -16.34 -25.35
C VAL A 517 2.88 -15.78 -24.38
N ILE A 518 4.13 -16.25 -24.47
CA ILE A 518 5.27 -15.65 -23.79
C ILE A 518 6.38 -15.45 -24.82
N PHE A 519 6.94 -14.25 -24.89
CA PHE A 519 8.04 -13.94 -25.80
C PHE A 519 8.89 -12.80 -25.26
N THR A 520 10.09 -12.66 -25.81
CA THR A 520 10.99 -11.54 -25.50
C THR A 520 11.31 -10.75 -26.75
N THR A 521 11.69 -9.49 -26.60
CA THR A 521 12.26 -8.64 -27.65
C THR A 521 13.48 -7.90 -27.14
N ASN A 522 14.15 -7.18 -28.04
CA ASN A 522 15.29 -6.32 -27.71
C ASN A 522 16.38 -7.09 -26.95
N ASN A 523 16.77 -8.26 -27.48
CA ASN A 523 17.75 -9.18 -26.88
C ASN A 523 17.39 -9.62 -25.44
N GLY A 524 16.10 -9.73 -25.12
CA GLY A 524 15.64 -10.14 -23.80
C GLY A 524 15.47 -9.00 -22.80
N ARG A 525 15.65 -7.73 -23.23
CA ARG A 525 15.35 -6.55 -22.40
C ARG A 525 13.85 -6.42 -22.11
N GLU A 526 13.00 -6.80 -23.05
CA GLU A 526 11.55 -6.74 -22.88
C GLU A 526 10.99 -8.15 -22.91
N ILE A 527 10.17 -8.47 -21.92
CA ILE A 527 9.57 -9.77 -21.73
C ILE A 527 8.06 -9.57 -21.68
N PHE A 528 7.33 -10.39 -22.42
CA PHE A 528 5.89 -10.28 -22.53
C PHE A 528 5.23 -11.59 -22.15
N VAL A 529 4.24 -11.50 -21.28
CA VAL A 529 3.22 -12.53 -21.04
C VAL A 529 1.92 -11.95 -21.59
N ALA A 530 1.55 -12.36 -22.80
CA ALA A 530 0.49 -11.71 -23.59
C ALA A 530 -0.94 -12.12 -23.19
N ASN A 531 -1.10 -12.66 -21.99
CA ASN A 531 -2.37 -13.04 -21.38
C ASN A 531 -2.32 -12.83 -19.86
N ARG A 532 -3.45 -12.96 -19.18
CA ARG A 532 -3.58 -12.78 -17.73
C ARG A 532 -3.22 -14.02 -16.91
N ALA A 533 -2.15 -14.73 -17.28
CA ALA A 533 -1.76 -16.00 -16.65
C ALA A 533 -1.57 -15.92 -15.13
N PHE A 534 -0.96 -14.84 -14.64
CA PHE A 534 -0.78 -14.62 -13.20
C PHE A 534 -2.12 -14.40 -12.50
N ALA A 535 -3.06 -13.67 -13.12
CA ALA A 535 -4.38 -13.46 -12.56
C ALA A 535 -5.19 -14.78 -12.53
N PHE A 536 -5.16 -15.57 -13.60
CA PHE A 536 -5.80 -16.90 -13.63
C PHE A 536 -5.21 -17.87 -12.59
N ALA A 537 -3.89 -17.83 -12.37
CA ALA A 537 -3.27 -18.61 -11.30
C ALA A 537 -3.85 -18.25 -9.93
N TRP A 538 -4.11 -16.96 -9.70
CA TRP A 538 -4.71 -16.46 -8.46
C TRP A 538 -6.19 -16.84 -8.32
N THR A 539 -7.03 -16.47 -9.30
CA THR A 539 -8.49 -16.50 -9.20
C THR A 539 -9.09 -17.88 -9.38
N GLU A 540 -8.59 -18.65 -10.35
CA GLU A 540 -9.13 -19.98 -10.69
C GLU A 540 -8.56 -21.09 -9.80
N LYS A 541 -7.72 -20.72 -8.84
CA LYS A 541 -7.08 -21.65 -7.91
C LYS A 541 -6.23 -22.74 -8.61
N ASN A 542 -5.62 -22.42 -9.75
CA ASN A 542 -4.85 -23.35 -10.58
C ASN A 542 -3.40 -23.57 -10.08
N ASP A 543 -3.19 -24.55 -9.19
CA ASP A 543 -1.87 -24.89 -8.62
C ASP A 543 -0.78 -25.15 -9.67
N TRP A 544 -1.11 -25.85 -10.76
CA TRP A 544 -0.15 -26.17 -11.81
C TRP A 544 0.29 -24.92 -12.60
N LEU A 545 -0.64 -24.00 -12.88
CA LEU A 545 -0.36 -22.76 -13.59
C LEU A 545 0.48 -21.85 -12.70
N GLU A 546 0.12 -21.79 -11.42
CA GLU A 546 0.85 -21.06 -10.40
C GLU A 546 2.29 -21.53 -10.25
N LYS A 547 2.53 -22.84 -10.15
CA LYS A 547 3.88 -23.43 -10.09
C LYS A 547 4.71 -23.11 -11.34
N GLY A 548 4.10 -23.24 -12.53
CA GLY A 548 4.77 -22.93 -13.79
C GLY A 548 5.13 -21.44 -13.89
N MET A 549 4.20 -20.55 -13.56
CA MET A 549 4.42 -19.09 -13.58
C MET A 549 5.38 -18.63 -12.48
N PHE A 550 5.37 -19.26 -11.30
CA PHE A 550 6.35 -19.05 -10.24
C PHE A 550 7.77 -19.39 -10.73
N GLN A 551 7.94 -20.56 -11.35
CA GLN A 551 9.26 -20.98 -11.85
C GLN A 551 9.73 -20.08 -13.02
N PHE A 552 8.82 -19.69 -13.91
CA PHE A 552 9.10 -18.72 -14.98
C PHE A 552 9.58 -17.39 -14.39
N LEU A 553 8.84 -16.82 -13.44
CA LEU A 553 9.20 -15.57 -12.78
C LEU A 553 10.56 -15.68 -12.06
N LYS A 554 10.79 -16.78 -11.33
CA LYS A 554 12.08 -17.06 -10.67
C LYS A 554 13.25 -17.04 -11.67
N ASN A 555 13.06 -17.64 -12.84
CA ASN A 555 14.08 -17.65 -13.89
C ASN A 555 14.29 -16.26 -14.51
N VAL A 556 13.22 -15.51 -14.77
CA VAL A 556 13.28 -14.13 -15.26
C VAL A 556 14.07 -13.26 -14.29
N LEU A 557 13.77 -13.32 -12.99
CA LEU A 557 14.46 -12.57 -11.95
C LEU A 557 15.95 -12.94 -11.87
N LYS A 558 16.27 -14.24 -11.84
CA LYS A 558 17.67 -14.71 -11.88
C LYS A 558 18.41 -14.26 -13.13
N ASN A 559 17.78 -14.38 -14.30
CA ASN A 559 18.36 -13.93 -15.57
C ASN A 559 18.56 -12.40 -15.61
N SER A 560 17.86 -11.66 -14.76
CA SER A 560 18.00 -10.20 -14.61
C SER A 560 19.02 -9.82 -13.53
N GLY A 561 19.68 -10.81 -12.91
CA GLY A 561 20.67 -10.61 -11.85
C GLY A 561 20.07 -10.30 -10.48
N VAL A 562 18.77 -10.52 -10.27
CA VAL A 562 18.10 -10.31 -8.97
C VAL A 562 18.52 -11.41 -8.00
N LYS A 563 18.89 -11.03 -6.77
CA LYS A 563 19.24 -11.99 -5.72
C LYS A 563 17.97 -12.68 -5.19
N ILE A 564 17.89 -14.00 -5.39
CA ILE A 564 16.83 -14.84 -4.82
C ILE A 564 17.35 -15.45 -3.52
N ARG A 565 16.71 -15.14 -2.39
CA ARG A 565 17.16 -15.60 -1.05
C ARG A 565 16.62 -16.96 -0.66
N VAL A 566 15.55 -17.42 -1.31
CA VAL A 566 14.89 -18.69 -1.01
C VAL A 566 15.11 -19.69 -2.14
N GLU A 567 15.69 -20.83 -1.82
CA GLU A 567 15.93 -21.92 -2.77
C GLU A 567 14.71 -22.81 -2.94
N SER A 568 14.01 -23.11 -1.84
CA SER A 568 12.85 -24.00 -1.81
C SER A 568 11.76 -23.59 -2.80
N LEU A 569 11.05 -24.60 -3.32
CA LEU A 569 9.83 -24.39 -4.10
C LEU A 569 8.66 -23.99 -3.19
N PRO A 570 7.58 -23.43 -3.75
CA PRO A 570 6.39 -23.11 -2.97
C PRO A 570 5.79 -24.36 -2.31
N GLN A 571 5.54 -24.29 -0.99
CA GLN A 571 4.91 -25.36 -0.21
C GLN A 571 3.39 -25.22 -0.09
N VAL A 572 2.92 -23.99 -0.27
CA VAL A 572 1.52 -23.59 -0.28
C VAL A 572 1.36 -22.58 -1.40
N ARG A 573 0.16 -22.58 -1.98
CA ARG A 573 -0.23 -21.60 -2.98
C ARG A 573 -0.17 -20.19 -2.39
N ALA A 574 0.17 -19.22 -3.22
CA ALA A 574 0.19 -17.80 -2.89
C ALA A 574 -1.18 -17.33 -2.38
N ASN A 575 -2.27 -17.72 -3.05
CA ASN A 575 -3.63 -17.32 -2.67
C ASN A 575 -4.33 -18.39 -1.82
N LEU A 576 -4.65 -18.06 -0.56
CA LEU A 576 -5.49 -18.89 0.32
C LEU A 576 -6.88 -18.30 0.61
N SER A 577 -7.04 -16.98 0.50
CA SER A 577 -8.27 -16.19 0.73
C SER A 577 -7.96 -14.72 1.03
N TYR A 578 -6.67 -14.37 1.16
CA TYR A 578 -6.21 -13.09 1.71
C TYR A 578 -5.45 -12.25 0.68
N ALA A 579 -5.57 -10.92 0.80
CA ALA A 579 -4.97 -9.92 -0.09
C ALA A 579 -3.43 -9.83 -0.03
N PHE A 580 -2.75 -10.51 0.89
CA PHE A 580 -1.31 -10.33 1.16
C PHE A 580 -0.47 -11.58 0.93
N GLY A 581 -1.08 -12.68 0.47
CA GLY A 581 -0.40 -13.94 0.21
C GLY A 581 -0.40 -14.91 1.41
N SER A 582 0.15 -16.11 1.20
CA SER A 582 0.13 -17.21 2.19
C SER A 582 1.32 -17.23 3.15
N TYR A 583 2.51 -16.92 2.65
CA TYR A 583 3.74 -16.80 3.44
C TYR A 583 4.80 -16.11 2.58
N GLY A 584 5.86 -15.63 3.23
CA GLY A 584 6.95 -15.01 2.51
C GLY A 584 8.09 -14.54 3.40
N VAL A 585 9.05 -13.91 2.76
CA VAL A 585 10.21 -13.27 3.37
C VAL A 585 10.24 -11.82 2.89
N THR A 586 10.23 -10.88 3.85
CA THR A 586 10.30 -9.45 3.58
C THR A 586 11.27 -8.79 4.56
N GLY A 587 12.23 -8.01 4.06
CA GLY A 587 13.33 -7.51 4.88
C GLY A 587 14.09 -8.65 5.58
N ASN A 588 14.19 -8.60 6.89
CA ASN A 588 14.81 -9.66 7.72
C ASN A 588 13.78 -10.53 8.48
N LEU A 589 12.51 -10.44 8.10
CA LEU A 589 11.43 -11.22 8.69
C LEU A 589 10.85 -12.20 7.67
N ALA A 590 10.40 -13.33 8.17
CA ALA A 590 9.57 -14.28 7.47
C ALA A 590 8.22 -14.39 8.18
N TRP A 591 7.15 -14.58 7.43
CA TRP A 591 5.77 -14.58 7.94
C TRP A 591 4.98 -15.70 7.27
N ASN A 592 3.98 -16.24 7.98
CA ASN A 592 3.19 -17.39 7.55
C ASN A 592 1.74 -17.26 8.04
N THR A 593 0.79 -17.23 7.12
CA THR A 593 -0.65 -17.08 7.41
C THR A 593 -1.37 -18.42 7.39
N THR A 594 -0.65 -19.51 7.10
CA THR A 594 -1.22 -20.84 6.87
C THR A 594 -1.33 -21.66 8.16
N ASP A 595 -2.19 -22.68 8.15
CA ASP A 595 -2.42 -23.60 9.27
C ASP A 595 -1.30 -24.63 9.50
N LYS A 596 -0.19 -24.54 8.75
CA LYS A 596 0.95 -25.45 8.86
C LYS A 596 2.28 -24.70 8.88
N ASP A 597 3.29 -25.36 9.43
CA ASP A 597 4.64 -24.83 9.41
C ASP A 597 5.20 -24.79 7.99
N ILE A 598 5.93 -23.72 7.68
CA ILE A 598 6.63 -23.54 6.40
C ILE A 598 8.11 -23.75 6.61
N ARG A 599 8.71 -24.68 5.85
CA ARG A 599 10.13 -25.04 5.96
C ARG A 599 10.90 -24.49 4.76
N MET A 600 11.66 -23.42 4.90
CA MET A 600 12.38 -22.83 3.77
C MET A 600 13.88 -23.14 3.85
N LYS A 601 14.47 -23.38 2.68
CA LYS A 601 15.92 -23.42 2.52
C LYS A 601 16.37 -22.10 1.91
N MET A 602 17.22 -21.38 2.62
CA MET A 602 17.79 -20.11 2.19
C MET A 602 18.99 -20.34 1.26
N SER A 603 19.33 -19.35 0.44
CA SER A 603 20.45 -19.41 -0.52
C SER A 603 21.83 -19.52 0.14
N ASN A 604 21.93 -19.21 1.44
CA ASN A 604 23.14 -19.39 2.24
C ASN A 604 23.18 -20.77 2.94
N GLY A 605 22.28 -21.70 2.58
CA GLY A 605 22.19 -23.03 3.16
C GLY A 605 21.39 -23.12 4.46
N ARG A 606 21.04 -22.00 5.10
CA ARG A 606 20.24 -22.00 6.34
C ARG A 606 18.86 -22.59 6.09
N LYS A 607 18.40 -23.41 7.04
CA LYS A 607 17.01 -23.88 7.09
C LYS A 607 16.25 -23.03 8.10
N ILE A 608 15.08 -22.53 7.70
CA ILE A 608 14.17 -21.79 8.58
C ILE A 608 12.84 -22.51 8.66
N ILE A 609 12.22 -22.48 9.83
CA ILE A 609 10.85 -22.92 10.06
C ILE A 609 10.06 -21.69 10.47
N ILE A 610 9.02 -21.38 9.69
CA ILE A 610 8.05 -20.35 10.05
C ILE A 610 6.85 -21.08 10.65
N PRO A 611 6.55 -20.90 11.95
CA PRO A 611 5.41 -21.54 12.58
C PRO A 611 4.10 -21.21 11.86
N LYS A 612 3.10 -22.11 11.91
CA LYS A 612 1.73 -21.80 11.50
C LYS A 612 1.24 -20.49 12.14
N HIS A 613 0.58 -19.64 11.36
CA HIS A 613 0.13 -18.30 11.77
C HIS A 613 1.20 -17.43 12.48
N GLY A 614 2.47 -17.69 12.17
CA GLY A 614 3.60 -17.12 12.89
C GLY A 614 4.55 -16.33 12.01
N TRP A 615 5.69 -15.98 12.61
CA TRP A 615 6.78 -15.28 11.96
C TRP A 615 8.12 -15.73 12.53
N ALA A 616 9.21 -15.45 11.81
CA ALA A 616 10.56 -15.81 12.20
C ALA A 616 11.59 -14.78 11.72
N ILE A 617 12.73 -14.70 12.42
CA ILE A 617 13.88 -13.88 12.02
C ILE A 617 14.80 -14.71 11.13
N ILE A 618 15.05 -14.23 9.90
CA ILE A 618 15.91 -14.92 8.94
C ILE A 618 17.39 -14.53 9.05
N GLY A 619 17.69 -13.48 9.83
CA GLY A 619 19.03 -12.97 10.09
C GLY A 619 19.67 -12.30 8.87
N ASN A 620 20.47 -11.26 9.10
CA ASN A 620 21.39 -10.74 8.10
C ASN A 620 22.73 -11.46 8.28
N GLN A 621 23.20 -12.12 7.23
CA GLN A 621 24.63 -12.19 6.93
C GLN A 621 24.80 -11.55 5.56
#